data_AF-A0A9K3KK04-F1
#
_entry.id   AF-A0A9K3KK04-F1
#
_cell.length_a   1.000
_cell.length_b   1.000
_cell.length_c   1.000
_cell.angle_alpha   90.00
_cell.angle_beta   90.00
_cell.angle_gamma   90.00
#
_symmetry.space_group_name_H-M   'P 1'
#
loop_
_entity.id
_entity.type
_entity.pdbx_description
1 polymer ?
#
loop_
_entity_poly.entity_id
_entity_poly.type
_entity_poly.pdbx_seq_one_letter_code
_entity_poly.pdbx_strand_id
1 'polypeptide(L)'
;MVLRQQTTSPYRAVHSIWKTYGFAKADIRRFLADAPNNAPVKFSDFNVQDFMEWIVSIRKEDGSTPTYSTYNCHRAGLFNLFRDYKQDIAPLQSELKTHFRGLQRTKTQALANGEGRVKIGKDALEFALYKSLCLLLMKSAKPDYVFTHCFMTYCWNLMCRAGNMTSICWSHLEWRNDALGIYFAHVKNDQLGQRPRDPRHIYANPIIPEICPILSLGIYMLTIPILPGNTQLFPGGNQYDRFRKVLVRLLNTVEGSAELRARGMTTDDIGTHSCRKGATTYVTSGSTAAPPSTAVHLRAGTCFPSLPSCAVQVAEFALASVVWHVEFLEQTLPPNHRLFFTPIFRDREQLMELKSLVTCRLNSPGDTIVATGVPPHISILQHMHSLAKNVNDVVPQIQKVAPEVIRGVIDEIEKRAMTAGTVTRDGLEAMINGCLENSALYQLVLTLKNSPTPAIQQEETLTGDEAGTMTPMWGSHLWGGRIHPVPQDFAFPNSCSQIAWQYWMCGDRQKRYPPLRNLSRDDMPSTNMRKRLSDLQYLMQLVEKRVEEQEKWIANPSIEQANEMFEVGKDVLDISDVSEKGRKRRGLQMKWTSMVTQVRNKRKSHRTS
;
A
#
# COMPACT_ATOMS: atom_id res chain seq x y z
N MET A 1 -1.93 -34.85 -0.01
CA MET A 1 -0.89 -34.12 0.75
C MET A 1 0.44 -34.38 0.07
N VAL A 2 1.02 -33.43 -0.68
CA VAL A 2 2.46 -33.23 -0.96
C VAL A 2 2.54 -31.97 -1.84
N LEU A 3 2.95 -30.90 -1.17
CA LEU A 3 3.56 -29.65 -1.63
C LEU A 3 3.89 -29.53 -3.14
N ARG A 4 3.04 -28.83 -3.90
CA ARG A 4 3.49 -28.13 -5.13
C ARG A 4 4.28 -26.90 -4.70
N GLN A 5 5.56 -27.08 -4.38
CA GLN A 5 6.49 -25.97 -4.23
C GLN A 5 6.53 -25.19 -5.54
N GLN A 6 6.17 -23.92 -5.46
CA GLN A 6 6.59 -22.89 -6.39
C GLN A 6 8.11 -22.70 -6.24
N THR A 7 8.89 -23.66 -6.71
CA THR A 7 10.29 -23.40 -7.02
C THR A 7 10.31 -22.63 -8.33
N THR A 8 10.79 -21.39 -8.26
CA THR A 8 11.41 -20.72 -9.41
C THR A 8 12.53 -21.63 -9.90
N SER A 9 12.15 -22.53 -10.81
CA SER A 9 13.00 -23.52 -11.45
C SER A 9 14.19 -22.80 -12.10
N PRO A 10 15.44 -23.12 -11.72
CA PRO A 10 16.65 -22.53 -12.34
C PRO A 10 16.81 -22.89 -13.83
N TYR A 11 15.93 -23.75 -14.35
CA TYR A 11 16.01 -24.33 -15.69
C TYR A 11 15.40 -23.47 -16.81
N ARG A 12 14.88 -22.26 -16.52
CA ARG A 12 14.36 -21.36 -17.59
C ARG A 12 15.45 -20.90 -18.57
N ALA A 13 16.70 -20.80 -18.12
CA ALA A 13 17.82 -20.36 -18.94
C ALA A 13 18.32 -21.46 -19.91
N VAL A 14 18.09 -22.72 -19.56
CA VAL A 14 18.31 -23.90 -20.42
C VAL A 14 17.20 -24.00 -21.48
N HIS A 15 16.15 -23.18 -21.45
CA HIS A 15 15.11 -23.25 -22.50
C HIS A 15 15.47 -22.48 -23.79
N SER A 16 16.45 -21.56 -23.77
CA SER A 16 16.82 -20.82 -24.99
C SER A 16 18.06 -21.37 -25.70
N ILE A 17 18.99 -22.03 -24.99
CA ILE A 17 20.14 -22.73 -25.60
C ILE A 17 19.65 -23.77 -26.62
N TRP A 18 18.50 -24.37 -26.36
CA TRP A 18 18.01 -25.55 -27.06
C TRP A 18 16.93 -25.23 -28.11
N LYS A 19 16.50 -23.96 -28.19
CA LYS A 19 15.57 -23.50 -29.23
C LYS A 19 16.28 -23.39 -30.59
N THR A 20 17.59 -23.17 -30.59
CA THR A 20 18.45 -23.22 -31.78
C THR A 20 18.66 -24.66 -32.28
N TYR A 21 18.43 -25.67 -31.43
CA TYR A 21 18.57 -27.11 -31.74
C TYR A 21 17.23 -27.88 -31.79
N GLY A 22 16.07 -27.20 -31.74
CA GLY A 22 14.76 -27.82 -32.01
C GLY A 22 14.08 -28.60 -30.88
N PHE A 23 14.55 -28.53 -29.62
CA PHE A 23 13.97 -29.33 -28.53
C PHE A 23 12.79 -28.64 -27.82
N ALA A 24 11.73 -29.40 -27.51
CA ALA A 24 10.58 -28.90 -26.77
C ALA A 24 10.83 -28.89 -25.25
N LYS A 25 10.06 -28.09 -24.50
CA LYS A 25 10.12 -28.01 -23.03
C LYS A 25 9.94 -29.36 -22.32
N ALA A 26 9.23 -30.29 -22.95
CA ALA A 26 9.03 -31.64 -22.45
C ALA A 26 10.32 -32.47 -22.50
N ASP A 27 11.12 -32.31 -23.54
CA ASP A 27 12.36 -33.05 -23.77
C ASP A 27 13.44 -32.65 -22.75
N ILE A 28 13.53 -31.36 -22.42
CA ILE A 28 14.46 -30.83 -21.40
C ILE A 28 14.21 -31.46 -20.03
N ARG A 29 12.94 -31.67 -19.64
CA ARG A 29 12.61 -32.33 -18.37
C ARG A 29 13.00 -33.80 -18.37
N ARG A 30 12.90 -34.46 -19.52
CA ARG A 30 13.27 -35.87 -19.69
C ARG A 30 14.79 -36.05 -19.58
N PHE A 31 15.57 -35.25 -20.30
CA PHE A 31 17.03 -35.26 -20.17
C PHE A 31 17.49 -34.99 -18.72
N LEU A 32 16.91 -33.99 -18.05
CA LEU A 32 17.25 -33.68 -16.66
C LEU A 32 16.80 -34.75 -15.65
N ALA A 33 15.74 -35.51 -15.95
CA ALA A 33 15.29 -36.62 -15.11
C ALA A 33 16.23 -37.84 -15.21
N ASP A 34 16.82 -38.04 -16.39
CA ASP A 34 17.76 -39.15 -16.68
C ASP A 34 19.23 -38.74 -16.46
N ALA A 35 19.50 -37.56 -15.91
CA ALA A 35 20.86 -37.12 -15.56
C ALA A 35 21.43 -38.04 -14.46
N PRO A 36 22.69 -38.51 -14.59
CA PRO A 36 23.73 -38.03 -15.51
C PRO A 36 23.86 -38.84 -16.82
N ASN A 37 22.97 -39.80 -17.10
CA ASN A 37 23.24 -40.88 -18.07
C ASN A 37 22.89 -40.52 -19.52
N ASN A 38 22.17 -39.43 -19.77
CA ASN A 38 21.74 -39.02 -21.11
C ASN A 38 22.09 -37.55 -21.37
N ALA A 39 23.38 -37.27 -21.51
CA ALA A 39 23.90 -35.93 -21.69
C ALA A 39 23.39 -35.31 -23.00
N PRO A 40 22.78 -34.12 -22.95
CA PRO A 40 22.17 -33.53 -24.14
C PRO A 40 23.24 -32.81 -25.00
N VAL A 41 24.44 -32.59 -24.45
CA VAL A 41 25.63 -32.06 -25.14
C VAL A 41 26.83 -32.96 -24.88
N LYS A 42 27.81 -32.93 -25.79
CA LYS A 42 29.14 -33.51 -25.55
C LYS A 42 29.98 -32.50 -24.75
N PHE A 43 30.20 -32.79 -23.48
CA PHE A 43 30.93 -31.88 -22.58
C PHE A 43 32.43 -31.76 -22.90
N SER A 44 33.04 -32.79 -23.50
CA SER A 44 34.44 -32.80 -23.95
C SER A 44 34.72 -31.79 -25.06
N ASP A 45 33.72 -31.55 -25.91
CA ASP A 45 33.86 -30.74 -27.13
C ASP A 45 33.39 -29.30 -26.88
N PHE A 46 32.94 -29.01 -25.65
CA PHE A 46 32.40 -27.71 -25.29
C PHE A 46 33.52 -26.69 -25.09
N ASN A 47 33.47 -25.59 -25.84
CA ASN A 47 34.39 -24.46 -25.69
C ASN A 47 33.64 -23.17 -25.31
N VAL A 48 34.37 -22.22 -24.72
CA VAL A 48 33.78 -20.94 -24.26
C VAL A 48 33.37 -20.05 -25.43
N GLN A 49 34.08 -20.12 -26.54
CA GLN A 49 33.86 -19.27 -27.72
C GLN A 49 32.48 -19.53 -28.35
N ASP A 50 32.13 -20.79 -28.60
CA ASP A 50 30.83 -21.21 -29.14
C ASP A 50 29.69 -20.76 -28.22
N PHE A 51 29.89 -20.87 -26.91
CA PHE A 51 28.92 -20.38 -25.94
C PHE A 51 28.77 -18.85 -26.00
N MET A 52 29.87 -18.12 -26.16
CA MET A 52 29.84 -16.67 -26.26
C MET A 52 29.20 -16.20 -27.56
N GLU A 53 29.48 -16.85 -28.70
CA GLU A 53 28.84 -16.60 -30.00
C GLU A 53 27.33 -16.83 -29.92
N TRP A 54 26.93 -17.94 -29.29
CA TRP A 54 25.54 -18.19 -29.02
C TRP A 54 24.92 -17.12 -28.11
N ILE A 55 25.58 -16.74 -27.01
CA ILE A 55 25.08 -15.72 -26.07
C ILE A 55 24.84 -14.37 -26.77
N VAL A 56 25.76 -13.94 -27.63
CA VAL A 56 25.64 -12.67 -28.34
C VAL A 56 24.71 -12.73 -29.54
N SER A 57 24.35 -13.92 -30.04
CA SER A 57 23.35 -14.08 -31.11
C SER A 57 21.91 -14.02 -30.59
N ILE A 58 21.68 -14.20 -29.29
CA ILE A 58 20.32 -14.17 -28.70
C ILE A 58 19.66 -12.82 -28.97
N ARG A 59 18.43 -12.87 -29.47
CA ARG A 59 17.52 -11.73 -29.60
C ARG A 59 16.20 -12.02 -28.91
N LYS A 60 15.52 -10.97 -28.45
CA LYS A 60 14.12 -11.05 -27.98
C LYS A 60 13.17 -11.12 -29.18
N GLU A 61 11.89 -11.36 -28.91
CA GLU A 61 10.83 -11.37 -29.94
C GLU A 61 10.71 -10.03 -30.68
N ASP A 62 11.06 -8.93 -30.03
CA ASP A 62 11.10 -7.58 -30.62
C ASP A 62 12.40 -7.27 -31.38
N GLY A 63 13.29 -8.26 -31.57
CA GLY A 63 14.58 -8.08 -32.22
C GLY A 63 15.67 -7.42 -31.36
N SER A 64 15.35 -6.95 -30.14
CA SER A 64 16.32 -6.29 -29.26
C SER A 64 17.25 -7.30 -28.55
N THR A 65 18.42 -6.83 -28.13
CA THR A 65 19.34 -7.67 -27.34
C THR A 65 18.83 -7.86 -25.90
N PRO A 66 19.03 -9.04 -25.28
CA PRO A 66 18.68 -9.28 -23.88
C PRO A 66 19.44 -8.40 -22.89
N THR A 67 18.98 -8.31 -21.64
CA THR A 67 19.72 -7.61 -20.58
C THR A 67 20.94 -8.41 -20.13
N TYR A 68 21.94 -7.75 -19.51
CA TYR A 68 23.08 -8.47 -18.92
C TYR A 68 22.65 -9.48 -17.84
N SER A 69 21.60 -9.17 -17.07
CA SER A 69 21.01 -10.12 -16.11
C SER A 69 20.52 -11.40 -16.80
N THR A 70 19.91 -11.28 -17.98
CA THR A 70 19.49 -12.43 -18.80
C THR A 70 20.68 -13.29 -19.20
N TYR A 71 21.77 -12.68 -19.68
CA TYR A 71 23.00 -13.42 -20.01
C TYR A 71 23.58 -14.14 -18.79
N ASN A 72 23.61 -13.49 -17.62
CA ASN A 72 24.06 -14.13 -16.38
C ASN A 72 23.17 -15.32 -15.99
N CYS A 73 21.88 -15.28 -16.28
CA CYS A 73 21.01 -16.45 -16.09
C CYS A 73 21.42 -17.61 -17.02
N HIS A 74 21.78 -17.34 -18.28
CA HIS A 74 22.30 -18.38 -19.19
C HIS A 74 23.63 -18.94 -18.71
N ARG A 75 24.54 -18.09 -18.23
CA ARG A 75 25.77 -18.55 -17.57
C ARG A 75 25.45 -19.46 -16.38
N ALA A 76 24.57 -19.04 -15.48
CA ALA A 76 24.17 -19.88 -14.34
C ALA A 76 23.53 -21.21 -14.79
N GLY A 77 22.75 -21.18 -15.87
CA GLY A 77 22.18 -22.38 -16.50
C GLY A 77 23.26 -23.35 -16.98
N LEU A 78 24.33 -22.85 -17.60
CA LEU A 78 25.48 -23.67 -18.01
C LEU A 78 26.18 -24.33 -16.81
N PHE A 79 26.43 -23.57 -15.73
CA PHE A 79 27.02 -24.11 -14.51
C PHE A 79 26.14 -25.20 -13.88
N ASN A 80 24.81 -24.99 -13.87
CA ASN A 80 23.88 -26.01 -13.39
C ASN A 80 23.91 -27.26 -14.29
N LEU A 81 24.02 -27.10 -15.62
CA LEU A 81 24.12 -28.22 -16.55
C LEU A 81 25.35 -29.09 -16.27
N PHE A 82 26.54 -28.48 -16.15
CA PHE A 82 27.76 -29.23 -15.81
C PHE A 82 27.64 -29.94 -14.46
N ARG A 83 27.09 -29.24 -13.45
CA ARG A 83 26.87 -29.81 -12.11
C ARG A 83 25.90 -31.00 -12.13
N ASP A 84 24.75 -30.86 -12.79
CA ASP A 84 23.70 -31.88 -12.81
C ASP A 84 24.18 -33.16 -13.54
N TYR A 85 25.11 -33.04 -14.50
CA TYR A 85 25.76 -34.15 -15.21
C TYR A 85 27.11 -34.58 -14.63
N LYS A 86 27.48 -34.08 -13.44
CA LYS A 86 28.72 -34.40 -12.71
C LYS A 86 30.00 -34.16 -13.54
N GLN A 87 30.00 -33.15 -14.40
CA GLN A 87 31.15 -32.74 -15.21
C GLN A 87 31.89 -31.57 -14.56
N ASP A 88 33.21 -31.50 -14.75
CA ASP A 88 34.01 -30.40 -14.24
C ASP A 88 33.95 -29.18 -15.19
N ILE A 89 33.59 -28.02 -14.64
CA ILE A 89 33.54 -26.74 -15.35
C ILE A 89 34.71 -25.82 -14.98
N ALA A 90 35.51 -26.18 -13.98
CA ALA A 90 36.62 -25.36 -13.49
C ALA A 90 37.59 -24.89 -14.59
N PRO A 91 37.93 -25.71 -15.61
CA PRO A 91 38.83 -25.28 -16.69
C PRO A 91 38.30 -24.08 -17.50
N LEU A 92 36.98 -23.98 -17.66
CA LEU A 92 36.32 -22.95 -18.49
C LEU A 92 35.91 -21.70 -17.68
N GLN A 93 35.96 -21.78 -16.35
CA GLN A 93 35.37 -20.79 -15.46
C GLN A 93 36.07 -19.42 -15.50
N SER A 94 37.40 -19.41 -15.60
CA SER A 94 38.21 -18.17 -15.65
C SER A 94 37.94 -17.40 -16.94
N GLU A 95 37.90 -18.10 -18.08
CA GLU A 95 37.64 -17.56 -19.40
C GLU A 95 36.21 -17.03 -19.50
N LEU A 96 35.19 -17.81 -19.08
CA LEU A 96 33.79 -17.36 -19.00
C LEU A 96 33.64 -16.11 -18.13
N LYS A 97 34.36 -16.02 -17.01
CA LYS A 97 34.33 -14.84 -16.13
C LYS A 97 34.89 -13.61 -16.84
N THR A 98 35.97 -13.76 -17.61
CA THR A 98 36.60 -12.68 -18.38
C THR A 98 35.68 -12.20 -19.50
N HIS A 99 35.13 -13.08 -20.33
CA HIS A 99 34.22 -12.70 -21.41
C HIS A 99 32.96 -12.01 -20.89
N PHE A 100 32.35 -12.51 -19.81
CA PHE A 100 31.17 -11.87 -19.23
C PHE A 100 31.46 -10.49 -18.64
N ARG A 101 32.66 -10.28 -18.05
CA ARG A 101 33.10 -8.94 -17.65
C ARG A 101 33.28 -8.02 -18.85
N GLY A 102 33.86 -8.51 -19.95
CA GLY A 102 33.98 -7.77 -21.21
C GLY A 102 32.61 -7.34 -21.74
N LEU A 103 31.68 -8.29 -21.84
CA LEU A 103 30.30 -8.05 -22.27
C LEU A 103 29.56 -7.04 -21.39
N GLN A 104 29.79 -7.07 -20.08
CA GLN A 104 29.24 -6.08 -19.16
C GLN A 104 29.81 -4.68 -19.43
N ARG A 105 31.13 -4.57 -19.62
CA ARG A 105 31.80 -3.29 -19.92
C ARG A 105 31.31 -2.70 -21.23
N THR A 106 31.23 -3.48 -22.30
CA THR A 106 30.72 -3.02 -23.60
C THR A 106 29.31 -2.46 -23.47
N LYS A 107 28.43 -3.14 -22.73
CA LYS A 107 27.06 -2.64 -22.46
C LYS A 107 27.04 -1.38 -21.62
N THR A 108 27.87 -1.30 -20.58
CA THR A 108 27.98 -0.09 -19.77
C THR A 108 28.52 1.09 -20.57
N GLN A 109 29.47 0.85 -21.48
CA GLN A 109 30.03 1.88 -22.35
C GLN A 109 29.03 2.36 -23.40
N ALA A 110 28.26 1.45 -24.01
CA ALA A 110 27.14 1.82 -24.88
C ALA A 110 26.12 2.71 -24.14
N LEU A 111 25.74 2.33 -22.90
CA LEU A 111 24.86 3.15 -22.06
C LEU A 111 25.46 4.53 -21.72
N ALA A 112 26.77 4.60 -21.45
CA ALA A 112 27.48 5.86 -21.21
C ALA A 112 27.51 6.77 -22.45
N ASN A 113 27.56 6.18 -23.64
CA ASN A 113 27.47 6.86 -24.92
C ASN A 113 26.03 7.24 -25.31
N GLY A 114 25.05 7.01 -24.44
CA GLY A 114 23.63 7.33 -24.69
C GLY A 114 22.87 6.25 -25.47
N GLU A 115 23.49 5.11 -25.78
CA GLU A 115 22.83 4.01 -26.46
C GLU A 115 21.99 3.20 -25.48
N GLY A 116 20.67 3.47 -25.50
CA GLY A 116 19.69 2.76 -24.69
C GLY A 116 19.43 3.42 -23.34
N ARG A 117 18.62 2.74 -22.51
CA ARG A 117 18.11 3.31 -21.27
C ARG A 117 19.00 2.95 -20.08
N VAL A 118 19.65 3.96 -19.48
CA VAL A 118 20.52 3.79 -18.30
C VAL A 118 19.77 3.15 -17.12
N LYS A 119 18.49 3.51 -16.95
CA LYS A 119 17.63 2.97 -15.90
C LYS A 119 17.16 1.57 -16.27
N ILE A 120 17.57 0.57 -15.49
CA ILE A 120 17.22 -0.84 -15.71
C ILE A 120 16.09 -1.26 -14.76
N GLY A 121 15.01 -1.82 -15.33
CA GLY A 121 13.87 -2.36 -14.61
C GLY A 121 12.77 -1.34 -14.32
N LYS A 122 11.77 -1.74 -13.53
CA LYS A 122 10.62 -0.89 -13.19
C LYS A 122 10.97 0.14 -12.12
N ASP A 123 10.34 1.29 -12.19
CA ASP A 123 10.53 2.44 -11.31
C ASP A 123 9.91 2.24 -9.94
N ALA A 124 10.39 3.01 -8.97
CA ALA A 124 9.72 3.12 -7.68
C ALA A 124 8.37 3.81 -7.89
N LEU A 125 7.33 3.28 -7.26
CA LEU A 125 6.02 3.92 -7.30
C LEU A 125 6.04 5.10 -6.33
N GLU A 126 5.93 6.33 -6.84
CA GLU A 126 5.84 7.52 -5.99
C GLU A 126 4.61 7.45 -5.09
N PHE A 127 4.68 8.00 -3.88
CA PHE A 127 3.57 7.94 -2.92
C PHE A 127 2.28 8.59 -3.46
N ALA A 128 2.38 9.72 -4.14
CA ALA A 128 1.23 10.38 -4.76
C ALA A 128 0.59 9.50 -5.83
N LEU A 129 1.39 8.88 -6.70
CA LEU A 129 0.90 7.94 -7.72
C LEU A 129 0.29 6.69 -7.10
N TYR A 130 0.91 6.13 -6.04
CA TYR A 130 0.36 5.02 -5.27
C TYR A 130 -1.04 5.34 -4.73
N LYS A 131 -1.20 6.50 -4.09
CA LYS A 131 -2.49 6.98 -3.57
C LYS A 131 -3.53 7.12 -4.69
N SER A 132 -3.19 7.79 -5.80
CA SER A 132 -4.09 7.95 -6.96
C SER A 132 -4.55 6.62 -7.53
N LEU A 133 -3.62 5.68 -7.75
CA LEU A 133 -3.95 4.35 -8.29
C LEU A 133 -4.82 3.53 -7.33
N CYS A 134 -4.57 3.60 -6.02
CA CYS A 134 -5.40 2.95 -5.02
C CYS A 134 -6.82 3.53 -4.99
N LEU A 135 -6.97 4.85 -5.11
CA LEU A 135 -8.28 5.50 -5.22
C LEU A 135 -9.03 5.06 -6.48
N LEU A 136 -8.36 4.99 -7.64
CA LEU A 136 -8.96 4.49 -8.89
C LEU A 136 -9.41 3.04 -8.78
N LEU A 137 -8.63 2.19 -8.08
CA LEU A 137 -9.00 0.80 -7.82
C LEU A 137 -10.21 0.70 -6.90
N MET A 138 -10.23 1.49 -5.81
CA MET A 138 -11.32 1.51 -4.83
C MET A 138 -12.65 1.97 -5.45
N LYS A 139 -12.63 2.94 -6.37
CA LYS A 139 -13.83 3.42 -7.09
C LYS A 139 -14.47 2.35 -7.99
N SER A 140 -13.79 1.24 -8.29
CA SER A 140 -14.28 0.22 -9.21
C SER A 140 -15.02 -0.91 -8.49
N ALA A 141 -16.26 -1.19 -8.93
CA ALA A 141 -17.04 -2.34 -8.46
C ALA A 141 -16.60 -3.70 -9.07
N LYS A 142 -15.45 -3.78 -9.74
CA LYS A 142 -14.96 -5.02 -10.36
C LYS A 142 -14.21 -5.86 -9.31
N PRO A 143 -14.53 -7.16 -9.13
CA PRO A 143 -13.84 -8.01 -8.14
C PRO A 143 -12.32 -8.09 -8.32
N ASP A 144 -11.84 -7.99 -9.57
CA ASP A 144 -10.40 -7.93 -9.87
C ASP A 144 -9.73 -6.64 -9.38
N TYR A 145 -10.47 -5.52 -9.36
CA TYR A 145 -9.96 -4.23 -8.90
C TYR A 145 -9.96 -4.18 -7.38
N VAL A 146 -11.01 -4.70 -6.72
CA VAL A 146 -11.02 -4.88 -5.27
C VAL A 146 -9.87 -5.77 -4.79
N PHE A 147 -9.66 -6.91 -5.48
CA PHE A 147 -8.49 -7.75 -5.21
C PHE A 147 -7.18 -6.97 -5.39
N THR A 148 -7.03 -6.24 -6.50
CA THR A 148 -5.79 -5.51 -6.81
C THR A 148 -5.55 -4.38 -5.81
N HIS A 149 -6.60 -3.72 -5.33
CA HIS A 149 -6.54 -2.70 -4.29
C HIS A 149 -5.94 -3.28 -3.01
N CYS A 150 -6.54 -4.33 -2.45
CA CYS A 150 -6.04 -5.01 -1.26
C CYS A 150 -4.64 -5.58 -1.46
N PHE A 151 -4.36 -6.21 -2.61
CA PHE A 151 -3.05 -6.76 -2.91
C PHE A 151 -1.97 -5.67 -2.97
N MET A 152 -2.29 -4.52 -3.56
CA MET A 152 -1.37 -3.39 -3.75
C MET A 152 -1.09 -2.67 -2.42
N THR A 153 -2.11 -2.42 -1.60
CA THR A 153 -1.95 -1.80 -0.27
C THR A 153 -1.10 -2.69 0.63
N TYR A 154 -1.29 -4.01 0.60
CA TYR A 154 -0.45 -4.94 1.35
C TYR A 154 0.99 -5.01 0.83
N CYS A 155 1.20 -5.04 -0.50
CA CYS A 155 2.57 -4.98 -1.05
C CYS A 155 3.34 -3.73 -0.61
N TRP A 156 2.64 -2.58 -0.51
CA TRP A 156 3.20 -1.33 -0.01
C TRP A 156 3.51 -1.40 1.49
N ASN A 157 2.50 -1.65 2.32
CA ASN A 157 2.63 -1.62 3.78
C ASN A 157 3.57 -2.72 4.32
N LEU A 158 3.60 -3.90 3.70
CA LEU A 158 4.54 -4.97 4.06
C LEU A 158 5.92 -4.80 3.45
N MET A 159 6.13 -3.81 2.57
CA MET A 159 7.35 -3.62 1.78
C MET A 159 7.81 -4.94 1.13
N CYS A 160 6.88 -5.72 0.61
CA CYS A 160 7.15 -7.06 0.11
C CYS A 160 7.02 -7.14 -1.42
N ARG A 161 7.70 -8.12 -2.02
CA ARG A 161 7.50 -8.41 -3.44
C ARG A 161 6.12 -9.04 -3.64
N ALA A 162 5.48 -8.79 -4.78
CA ALA A 162 4.22 -9.44 -5.13
C ALA A 162 4.27 -10.97 -5.02
N GLY A 163 5.42 -11.61 -5.29
CA GLY A 163 5.59 -13.06 -5.07
C GLY A 163 5.36 -13.49 -3.62
N ASN A 164 5.91 -12.76 -2.65
CA ASN A 164 5.71 -13.03 -1.22
C ASN A 164 4.24 -12.86 -0.81
N MET A 165 3.55 -11.91 -1.43
CA MET A 165 2.13 -11.69 -1.16
C MET A 165 1.26 -12.89 -1.56
N THR A 166 1.64 -13.61 -2.63
CA THR A 166 0.88 -14.78 -3.10
C THR A 166 0.92 -15.99 -2.16
N SER A 167 1.86 -16.03 -1.21
CA SER A 167 2.03 -17.13 -0.26
C SER A 167 1.40 -16.87 1.11
N ILE A 168 0.81 -15.70 1.33
CA ILE A 168 0.16 -15.38 2.60
C ILE A 168 -1.13 -16.18 2.75
N CYS A 169 -1.28 -16.81 3.91
CA CYS A 169 -2.42 -17.63 4.29
C CYS A 169 -3.17 -16.96 5.44
N TRP A 170 -4.45 -17.30 5.63
CA TRP A 170 -5.26 -16.78 6.73
C TRP A 170 -4.63 -17.09 8.10
N SER A 171 -4.02 -18.26 8.25
CA SER A 171 -3.30 -18.67 9.46
C SER A 171 -2.02 -17.88 9.74
N HIS A 172 -1.59 -16.99 8.82
CA HIS A 172 -0.44 -16.10 9.03
C HIS A 172 -0.85 -14.72 9.53
N LEU A 173 -2.15 -14.45 9.66
CA LEU A 173 -2.69 -13.19 10.16
C LEU A 173 -2.95 -13.37 11.65
N GLU A 174 -2.47 -12.43 12.46
CA GLU A 174 -2.74 -12.39 13.89
C GLU A 174 -2.99 -10.94 14.28
N TRP A 175 -4.11 -10.68 14.96
CA TRP A 175 -4.34 -9.35 15.53
C TRP A 175 -3.64 -9.27 16.88
N ARG A 176 -2.77 -8.27 17.06
CA ARG A 176 -2.10 -7.99 18.34
C ARG A 176 -2.27 -6.52 18.65
N ASN A 177 -2.96 -6.23 19.75
CA ASN A 177 -3.25 -4.88 20.22
C ASN A 177 -3.89 -4.02 19.11
N ASP A 178 -3.17 -3.02 18.61
CA ASP A 178 -3.60 -2.04 17.61
C ASP A 178 -3.14 -2.38 16.18
N ALA A 179 -2.48 -3.54 15.98
CA ALA A 179 -1.88 -3.92 14.70
C ALA A 179 -2.33 -5.30 14.20
N LEU A 180 -2.42 -5.44 12.88
CA LEU A 180 -2.49 -6.73 12.21
C LEU A 180 -1.06 -7.22 11.90
N GLY A 181 -0.62 -8.27 12.58
CA GLY A 181 0.65 -8.95 12.33
C GLY A 181 0.55 -9.96 11.20
N ILE A 182 1.53 -9.94 10.27
CA ILE A 182 1.66 -10.89 9.17
C ILE A 182 2.95 -11.69 9.28
N TYR A 183 2.84 -13.01 9.40
CA TYR A 183 3.98 -13.93 9.44
C TYR A 183 4.37 -14.42 8.03
N PHE A 184 5.63 -14.25 7.66
CA PHE A 184 6.16 -14.84 6.43
C PHE A 184 6.78 -16.22 6.72
N ALA A 185 6.20 -17.28 6.15
CA ALA A 185 6.73 -18.63 6.28
C ALA A 185 8.06 -18.84 5.52
N HIS A 186 8.30 -18.06 4.47
CA HIS A 186 9.49 -18.15 3.64
C HIS A 186 9.95 -16.77 3.17
N VAL A 187 11.22 -16.43 3.41
CA VAL A 187 11.83 -15.16 2.98
C VAL A 187 13.10 -15.48 2.19
N LYS A 188 13.39 -14.73 1.12
CA LYS A 188 14.50 -15.05 0.19
C LYS A 188 15.87 -15.20 0.87
N ASN A 189 16.09 -14.48 1.98
CA ASN A 189 17.34 -14.50 2.75
C ASN A 189 17.33 -15.53 3.89
N ASP A 190 16.23 -16.26 4.06
CA ASP A 190 16.07 -17.36 5.01
C ASP A 190 15.18 -18.43 4.37
N GLN A 191 15.75 -19.13 3.38
CA GLN A 191 15.04 -20.18 2.64
C GLN A 191 14.80 -21.43 3.49
N LEU A 192 15.61 -21.62 4.54
CA LEU A 192 15.49 -22.73 5.49
C LEU A 192 14.52 -22.41 6.63
N GLY A 193 14.10 -21.14 6.78
CA GLY A 193 13.14 -20.70 7.79
C GLY A 193 13.65 -20.82 9.22
N GLN A 194 14.97 -20.73 9.40
CA GLN A 194 15.66 -20.95 10.69
C GLN A 194 15.63 -19.72 11.60
N ARG A 195 15.26 -18.54 11.09
CA ARG A 195 15.18 -17.32 11.90
C ARG A 195 13.84 -17.22 12.63
N PRO A 196 13.82 -16.60 13.83
CA PRO A 196 12.59 -16.20 14.50
C PRO A 196 11.68 -15.44 13.53
N ARG A 197 10.42 -15.87 13.43
CA ARG A 197 9.45 -15.28 12.50
C ARG A 197 8.77 -14.10 13.17
N ASP A 198 9.46 -12.97 13.23
CA ASP A 198 8.83 -11.75 13.71
C ASP A 198 7.74 -11.30 12.71
N PRO A 199 6.52 -11.00 13.18
CA PRO A 199 5.46 -10.56 12.32
C PRO A 199 5.77 -9.17 11.75
N ARG A 200 5.34 -8.92 10.52
CA ARG A 200 5.27 -7.56 9.98
C ARG A 200 3.95 -6.95 10.37
N HIS A 201 4.00 -5.91 11.20
CA HIS A 201 2.81 -5.20 11.64
C HIS A 201 2.28 -4.26 10.56
N ILE A 202 0.96 -4.25 10.41
CA ILE A 202 0.20 -3.37 9.54
C ILE A 202 -0.85 -2.66 10.39
N TYR A 203 -1.02 -1.36 10.17
CA TYR A 203 -1.95 -0.53 10.92
C TYR A 203 -3.08 0.00 10.03
N ALA A 204 -4.22 0.31 10.64
CA ALA A 204 -5.28 1.04 9.96
C ALA A 204 -4.83 2.48 9.64
N ASN A 205 -5.26 3.00 8.49
CA ASN A 205 -5.08 4.41 8.14
C ASN A 205 -6.46 5.08 8.02
N PRO A 206 -6.97 5.71 9.09
CA PRO A 206 -8.26 6.38 9.07
C PRO A 206 -8.25 7.71 8.30
N ILE A 207 -7.07 8.29 8.05
CA ILE A 207 -6.92 9.62 7.43
C ILE A 207 -6.98 9.51 5.91
N ILE A 208 -6.40 8.45 5.34
CA ILE A 208 -6.34 8.24 3.89
C ILE A 208 -6.93 6.86 3.58
N PRO A 209 -8.28 6.75 3.50
CA PRO A 209 -8.97 5.47 3.40
C PRO A 209 -8.56 4.69 2.14
N GLU A 210 -8.26 5.37 1.03
CA GLU A 210 -7.85 4.74 -0.21
C GLU A 210 -6.56 3.91 -0.10
N ILE A 211 -5.66 4.21 0.84
CA ILE A 211 -4.44 3.43 1.06
C ILE A 211 -4.46 2.60 2.34
N CYS A 212 -5.59 2.59 3.05
CA CYS A 212 -5.74 1.87 4.31
C CYS A 212 -5.75 0.35 4.06
N PRO A 213 -4.74 -0.38 4.55
CA PRO A 213 -4.66 -1.82 4.34
C PRO A 213 -5.77 -2.57 5.07
N ILE A 214 -6.16 -2.14 6.28
CA ILE A 214 -7.25 -2.76 7.05
C ILE A 214 -8.61 -2.56 6.35
N LEU A 215 -8.91 -1.34 5.89
CA LEU A 215 -10.14 -1.08 5.12
C LEU A 215 -10.15 -1.87 3.81
N SER A 216 -9.02 -1.90 3.09
CA SER A 216 -8.92 -2.66 1.83
C SER A 216 -9.13 -4.17 2.04
N LEU A 217 -8.68 -4.72 3.17
CA LEU A 217 -8.95 -6.11 3.56
C LEU A 217 -10.43 -6.31 3.88
N GLY A 218 -11.04 -5.42 4.65
CA GLY A 218 -12.48 -5.48 4.97
C GLY A 218 -13.34 -5.47 3.69
N ILE A 219 -13.08 -4.53 2.77
CA ILE A 219 -13.77 -4.48 1.47
C ILE A 219 -13.55 -5.78 0.69
N TYR A 220 -12.33 -6.31 0.68
CA TYR A 220 -12.02 -7.58 0.02
C TYR A 220 -12.85 -8.74 0.60
N MET A 221 -12.87 -8.89 1.92
CA MET A 221 -13.58 -9.97 2.62
C MET A 221 -15.10 -9.88 2.42
N LEU A 222 -15.67 -8.68 2.44
CA LEU A 222 -17.12 -8.46 2.28
C LEU A 222 -17.60 -8.68 0.85
N THR A 223 -16.75 -8.41 -0.15
CA THR A 223 -17.16 -8.44 -1.57
C THR A 223 -16.72 -9.70 -2.31
N ILE A 224 -15.76 -10.45 -1.76
CA ILE A 224 -15.21 -11.67 -2.37
C ILE A 224 -15.38 -12.86 -1.42
N PRO A 225 -16.28 -13.82 -1.74
CA PRO A 225 -16.54 -14.97 -0.89
C PRO A 225 -15.27 -15.77 -0.56
N ILE A 226 -15.04 -15.95 0.74
CA ILE A 226 -13.98 -16.80 1.29
C ILE A 226 -14.54 -18.21 1.45
N LEU A 227 -14.22 -19.08 0.49
CA LEU A 227 -14.75 -20.45 0.50
C LEU A 227 -14.07 -21.31 1.59
N PRO A 228 -14.83 -22.18 2.30
CA PRO A 228 -14.26 -23.14 3.23
C PRO A 228 -13.18 -24.01 2.57
N GLY A 229 -12.05 -24.20 3.24
CA GLY A 229 -10.90 -24.99 2.73
C GLY A 229 -9.85 -24.18 1.95
N ASN A 230 -10.10 -22.92 1.60
CA ASN A 230 -9.06 -22.04 1.05
C ASN A 230 -8.18 -21.48 2.17
N THR A 231 -6.96 -22.00 2.29
CA THR A 231 -5.99 -21.52 3.29
C THR A 231 -5.33 -20.21 2.88
N GLN A 232 -5.25 -19.91 1.58
CA GLN A 232 -4.60 -18.71 1.05
C GLN A 232 -5.47 -17.47 1.23
N LEU A 233 -4.87 -16.35 1.65
CA LEU A 233 -5.50 -15.04 1.73
C LEU A 233 -6.07 -14.62 0.37
N PHE A 234 -5.32 -14.91 -0.70
CA PHE A 234 -5.74 -14.70 -2.08
C PHE A 234 -5.80 -16.02 -2.85
N PRO A 235 -6.97 -16.68 -2.95
CA PRO A 235 -7.08 -18.02 -3.51
C PRO A 235 -6.93 -18.05 -5.04
N GLY A 236 -6.16 -19.04 -5.51
CA GLY A 236 -6.03 -19.45 -6.92
C GLY A 236 -4.59 -19.52 -7.43
N GLY A 237 -4.34 -20.34 -8.45
CA GLY A 237 -2.97 -20.75 -8.84
C GLY A 237 -2.09 -19.73 -9.56
N ASN A 238 -2.49 -18.47 -9.72
CA ASN A 238 -1.68 -17.46 -10.42
C ASN A 238 -1.99 -16.00 -10.02
N GLN A 239 -2.01 -15.72 -8.71
CA GLN A 239 -2.31 -14.36 -8.21
C GLN A 239 -1.29 -13.31 -8.64
N TYR A 240 -0.03 -13.70 -8.81
CA TYR A 240 1.01 -12.80 -9.30
C TYR A 240 0.68 -12.27 -10.70
N ASP A 241 0.33 -13.16 -11.64
CA ASP A 241 -0.06 -12.74 -12.99
C ASP A 241 -1.40 -12.02 -13.00
N ARG A 242 -2.33 -12.38 -12.09
CA ARG A 242 -3.60 -11.65 -11.92
C ARG A 242 -3.32 -10.19 -11.55
N PHE A 243 -2.53 -9.96 -10.51
CA PHE A 243 -2.12 -8.63 -10.08
C PHE A 243 -1.42 -7.87 -11.21
N ARG A 244 -0.44 -8.49 -11.88
CA ARG A 244 0.26 -7.89 -13.03
C ARG A 244 -0.71 -7.45 -14.12
N LYS A 245 -1.63 -8.32 -14.54
CA LYS A 245 -2.58 -8.04 -15.65
C LYS A 245 -3.56 -6.93 -15.29
N VAL A 246 -4.06 -6.91 -14.05
CA VAL A 246 -5.00 -5.86 -13.62
C VAL A 246 -4.27 -4.54 -13.44
N LEU A 247 -3.06 -4.53 -12.88
CA LEU A 247 -2.23 -3.33 -12.80
C LEU A 247 -1.96 -2.75 -14.19
N VAL A 248 -1.51 -3.57 -15.16
CA VAL A 248 -1.33 -3.10 -16.54
C VAL A 248 -2.64 -2.56 -17.13
N ARG A 249 -3.77 -3.23 -16.90
CA ARG A 249 -5.07 -2.74 -17.36
C ARG A 249 -5.44 -1.39 -16.76
N LEU A 250 -5.22 -1.21 -15.45
CA LEU A 250 -5.44 0.05 -14.74
C LEU A 250 -4.59 1.18 -15.32
N LEU A 251 -3.30 0.94 -15.52
CA LEU A 251 -2.38 1.95 -16.06
C LEU A 251 -2.74 2.36 -17.50
N ASN A 252 -3.43 1.49 -18.25
CA ASN A 252 -3.93 1.77 -19.60
C ASN A 252 -5.36 2.36 -19.64
N THR A 253 -6.02 2.61 -18.50
CA THR A 253 -7.27 3.39 -18.52
C THR A 253 -6.98 4.86 -18.78
N VAL A 254 -7.99 5.63 -19.20
CA VAL A 254 -7.85 7.07 -19.45
C VAL A 254 -7.29 7.78 -18.23
N GLU A 255 -7.81 7.46 -17.04
CA GLU A 255 -7.41 8.04 -15.77
C GLU A 255 -6.02 7.57 -15.33
N GLY A 256 -5.74 6.26 -15.40
CA GLY A 256 -4.43 5.72 -15.03
C GLY A 256 -3.31 6.24 -15.91
N SER A 257 -3.55 6.35 -17.22
CA SER A 257 -2.61 6.93 -18.17
C SER A 257 -2.46 8.45 -18.01
N ALA A 258 -3.50 9.15 -17.55
CA ALA A 258 -3.40 10.57 -17.20
C ALA A 258 -2.50 10.78 -15.97
N GLU A 259 -2.65 9.97 -14.93
CA GLU A 259 -1.80 10.02 -13.72
C GLU A 259 -0.32 9.75 -14.04
N LEU A 260 -0.04 8.84 -14.98
CA LEU A 260 1.32 8.57 -15.44
C LEU A 260 1.88 9.74 -16.26
N ARG A 261 1.12 10.26 -17.23
CA ARG A 261 1.54 11.40 -18.06
C ARG A 261 1.81 12.65 -17.24
N ALA A 262 0.98 12.92 -16.22
CA ALA A 262 1.18 14.04 -15.29
C ALA A 262 2.52 13.98 -14.55
N ARG A 263 3.17 12.81 -14.50
CA ARG A 263 4.46 12.56 -13.84
C ARG A 263 5.59 12.24 -14.81
N GLY A 264 5.37 12.44 -16.12
CA GLY A 264 6.34 12.12 -17.15
C GLY A 264 6.66 10.62 -17.25
N MET A 265 5.73 9.76 -16.82
CA MET A 265 5.90 8.30 -16.82
C MET A 265 5.06 7.63 -17.92
N THR A 266 5.49 6.45 -18.29
CA THR A 266 4.80 5.53 -19.21
C THR A 266 4.36 4.26 -18.47
N THR A 267 3.47 3.49 -19.09
CA THR A 267 2.99 2.22 -18.52
C THR A 267 4.13 1.19 -18.37
N ASP A 268 5.21 1.35 -19.14
CA ASP A 268 6.41 0.52 -19.06
C ASP A 268 7.33 0.85 -17.88
N ASP A 269 7.11 1.97 -17.21
CA ASP A 269 7.92 2.35 -16.04
C ASP A 269 7.43 1.65 -14.78
N ILE A 270 6.13 1.38 -14.69
CA ILE A 270 5.52 0.76 -13.51
C ILE A 270 5.30 -0.75 -13.70
N GLY A 271 5.42 -1.51 -12.61
CA GLY A 271 5.10 -2.92 -12.58
C GLY A 271 5.00 -3.49 -11.17
N THR A 272 4.93 -4.81 -11.05
CA THR A 272 4.69 -5.51 -9.77
C THR A 272 5.76 -5.24 -8.70
N HIS A 273 6.97 -4.85 -9.09
CA HIS A 273 8.05 -4.50 -8.18
C HIS A 273 8.05 -3.04 -7.74
N SER A 274 7.26 -2.18 -8.40
CA SER A 274 7.21 -0.74 -8.14
C SER A 274 6.65 -0.43 -6.77
N CYS A 275 5.64 -1.16 -6.29
CA CYS A 275 5.06 -0.96 -4.94
C CYS A 275 6.12 -1.11 -3.84
N ARG A 276 6.86 -2.21 -3.83
CA ARG A 276 7.94 -2.43 -2.86
C ARG A 276 9.02 -1.36 -2.96
N LYS A 277 9.48 -1.06 -4.18
CA LYS A 277 10.52 -0.05 -4.40
C LYS A 277 10.05 1.32 -3.89
N GLY A 278 8.81 1.71 -4.22
CA GLY A 278 8.15 2.92 -3.75
C GLY A 278 8.05 2.99 -2.23
N ALA A 279 7.55 1.93 -1.60
CA ALA A 279 7.44 1.87 -0.14
C ALA A 279 8.80 1.93 0.56
N THR A 280 9.80 1.19 0.07
CA THR A 280 11.17 1.29 0.59
C THR A 280 11.71 2.71 0.42
N THR A 281 11.61 3.30 -0.77
CA THR A 281 12.03 4.69 -1.02
C THR A 281 11.35 5.63 -0.04
N TYR A 282 10.02 5.58 0.07
CA TYR A 282 9.21 6.44 0.94
C TYR A 282 9.64 6.38 2.41
N VAL A 283 9.83 5.16 2.95
CA VAL A 283 10.29 4.97 4.34
C VAL A 283 11.73 5.44 4.52
N THR A 284 12.63 5.15 3.58
CA THR A 284 14.04 5.55 3.67
C THR A 284 14.26 7.04 3.45
N SER A 285 13.35 7.71 2.74
CA SER A 285 13.37 9.17 2.54
C SER A 285 12.70 9.96 3.66
N GLY A 286 12.26 9.30 4.74
CA GLY A 286 11.40 9.88 5.77
C GLY A 286 11.92 9.93 7.21
N SER A 287 13.20 9.62 7.47
CA SER A 287 13.76 9.55 8.83
C SER A 287 14.78 10.65 9.13
N THR A 288 14.41 11.67 9.91
CA THR A 288 15.15 12.91 10.33
C THR A 288 16.40 12.73 11.19
N ALA A 289 17.50 12.32 10.58
CA ALA A 289 18.83 12.85 10.93
C ALA A 289 19.79 12.44 9.82
N ALA A 290 20.36 13.37 9.07
CA ALA A 290 21.65 13.15 8.44
C ALA A 290 22.45 14.45 8.43
N PRO A 291 23.63 14.49 9.08
CA PRO A 291 24.57 15.57 8.87
C PRO A 291 25.07 15.57 7.42
N PRO A 292 25.75 16.63 6.94
CA PRO A 292 26.33 16.63 5.60
C PRO A 292 27.26 15.41 5.46
N SER A 293 26.87 14.46 4.60
CA SER A 293 27.51 13.14 4.51
C SER A 293 29.03 13.25 4.32
N THR A 294 29.49 14.32 3.67
CA THR A 294 30.90 14.60 3.39
C THR A 294 31.69 15.01 4.64
N ALA A 295 31.11 15.83 5.52
CA ALA A 295 31.77 16.29 6.75
C ALA A 295 31.89 15.17 7.79
N VAL A 296 30.92 14.26 7.81
CA VAL A 296 30.91 13.10 8.73
C VAL A 296 31.62 11.89 8.15
N HIS A 297 31.61 11.66 6.83
CA HIS A 297 32.49 10.66 6.19
C HIS A 297 33.97 10.88 6.50
N LEU A 298 34.41 12.15 6.52
CA LEU A 298 35.80 12.51 6.79
C LEU A 298 36.22 12.27 8.26
N ARG A 299 35.27 12.18 9.21
CA ARG A 299 35.54 12.04 10.65
C ARG A 299 35.03 10.73 11.27
N ALA A 300 34.14 9.98 10.62
CA ALA A 300 33.69 8.66 11.08
C ALA A 300 34.81 7.60 11.04
N GLY A 301 35.78 7.76 10.12
CA GLY A 301 36.95 6.90 10.02
C GLY A 301 37.91 6.97 11.21
N THR A 302 37.93 8.07 11.97
CA THR A 302 38.79 8.22 13.17
C THR A 302 38.12 7.69 14.44
N CYS A 303 36.79 7.71 14.53
CA CYS A 303 36.04 7.23 15.69
C CYS A 303 35.71 5.73 15.65
N PHE A 304 35.66 5.13 14.45
CA PHE A 304 35.27 3.74 14.23
C PHE A 304 36.20 2.99 13.26
N PRO A 305 37.47 2.74 13.66
CA PRO A 305 38.52 2.28 12.75
C PRO A 305 38.35 0.86 12.19
N SER A 306 37.46 0.04 12.75
CA SER A 306 37.27 -1.38 12.41
C SER A 306 35.92 -1.72 11.75
N LEU A 307 35.16 -0.70 11.31
CA LEU A 307 33.82 -0.89 10.75
C LEU A 307 33.87 -1.21 9.23
N PRO A 308 33.18 -2.27 8.76
CA PRO A 308 33.09 -2.57 7.33
C PRO A 308 32.35 -1.49 6.55
N SER A 309 32.75 -1.25 5.29
CA SER A 309 32.24 -0.14 4.44
C SER A 309 30.72 -0.12 4.27
N CYS A 310 30.04 -1.26 4.46
CA CYS A 310 28.59 -1.38 4.40
C CYS A 310 27.84 -0.80 5.62
N ALA A 311 28.53 -0.51 6.72
CA ALA A 311 27.95 -0.04 7.97
C ALA A 311 28.32 1.43 8.30
N VAL A 312 28.99 2.13 7.39
CA VAL A 312 29.42 3.53 7.55
C VAL A 312 28.24 4.48 7.77
N GLN A 313 27.14 4.29 7.03
CA GLN A 313 25.91 5.08 7.23
C GLN A 313 25.24 4.81 8.58
N VAL A 314 25.36 3.59 9.11
CA VAL A 314 24.81 3.24 10.43
C VAL A 314 25.63 3.92 11.53
N ALA A 315 26.96 3.95 11.37
CA ALA A 315 27.86 4.61 12.30
C ALA A 315 27.67 6.14 12.34
N GLU A 316 27.37 6.76 11.19
CA GLU A 316 27.04 8.20 11.07
C GLU A 316 25.84 8.59 11.95
N PHE A 317 24.73 7.85 11.87
CA PHE A 317 23.54 8.14 12.67
C PHE A 317 23.69 7.75 14.14
N ALA A 318 24.42 6.67 14.43
CA ALA A 318 24.75 6.27 15.79
C ALA A 318 25.57 7.35 16.50
N LEU A 319 26.55 7.95 15.81
CA LEU A 319 27.37 9.04 16.36
C LEU A 319 26.54 10.31 16.60
N ALA A 320 25.67 10.69 15.65
CA ALA A 320 24.79 11.85 15.82
C ALA A 320 23.86 11.71 17.04
N SER A 321 23.33 10.50 17.28
CA SER A 321 22.52 10.21 18.46
C SER A 321 23.33 10.35 19.76
N VAL A 322 24.56 9.85 19.81
CA VAL A 322 25.45 10.01 20.96
C VAL A 322 25.75 11.48 21.24
N VAL A 323 26.05 12.29 20.21
CA VAL A 323 26.32 13.73 20.34
C VAL A 323 25.10 14.51 20.84
N TRP A 324 23.90 14.20 20.34
CA TRP A 324 22.66 14.83 20.80
C TRP A 324 22.39 14.59 22.29
N HIS A 325 22.72 13.41 22.79
CA HIS A 325 22.45 13.01 24.18
C HIS A 325 23.62 13.24 25.16
N VAL A 326 24.68 13.97 24.78
CA VAL A 326 25.88 14.18 25.61
C VAL A 326 25.56 14.65 27.03
N GLU A 327 24.72 15.68 27.18
CA GLU A 327 24.38 16.24 28.49
C GLU A 327 23.71 15.21 29.40
N PHE A 328 22.78 14.43 28.85
CA PHE A 328 22.14 13.34 29.57
C PHE A 328 23.14 12.24 29.96
N LEU A 329 24.03 11.87 29.05
CA LEU A 329 25.04 10.83 29.28
C LEU A 329 26.04 11.25 30.37
N GLU A 330 26.52 12.49 30.33
CA GLU A 330 27.42 13.07 31.34
C GLU A 330 26.77 13.16 32.73
N GLN A 331 25.46 13.46 32.79
CA GLN A 331 24.71 13.53 34.05
C GLN A 331 24.35 12.16 34.63
N THR A 332 24.18 11.14 33.77
CA THR A 332 23.59 9.85 34.18
C THR A 332 24.62 8.75 34.36
N LEU A 333 25.72 8.76 33.59
CA LEU A 333 26.71 7.68 33.61
C LEU A 333 27.83 7.99 34.62
N PRO A 334 28.39 6.95 35.29
CA PRO A 334 29.47 7.16 36.24
C PRO A 334 30.73 7.69 35.52
N PRO A 335 31.56 8.53 36.17
CA PRO A 335 32.71 9.17 35.52
C PRO A 335 33.76 8.20 34.94
N ASN A 336 33.78 6.96 35.42
CA ASN A 336 34.65 5.88 34.94
C ASN A 336 33.99 5.01 33.85
N HIS A 337 32.88 5.45 33.27
CA HIS A 337 32.20 4.72 32.21
C HIS A 337 33.06 4.67 30.94
N ARG A 338 33.16 3.49 30.31
CA ARG A 338 34.03 3.23 29.14
C ARG A 338 33.79 4.21 27.97
N LEU A 339 32.58 4.74 27.85
CA LEU A 339 32.19 5.73 26.84
C LEU A 339 33.03 7.02 26.94
N PHE A 340 33.32 7.52 28.14
CA PHE A 340 34.04 8.78 28.33
C PHE A 340 35.54 8.68 27.97
N PHE A 341 36.07 7.46 27.83
CA PHE A 341 37.43 7.22 27.35
C PHE A 341 37.53 7.07 25.83
N THR A 342 36.40 7.13 25.11
CA THR A 342 36.39 7.07 23.65
C THR A 342 36.86 8.39 23.03
N PRO A 343 37.40 8.39 21.79
CA PRO A 343 37.97 9.59 21.17
C PRO A 343 37.04 10.82 21.15
N ILE A 344 35.75 10.62 20.91
CA ILE A 344 34.74 11.68 20.80
C ILE A 344 34.49 12.46 22.10
N PHE A 345 34.70 11.84 23.27
CA PHE A 345 34.57 12.51 24.58
C PHE A 345 35.91 13.02 25.14
N ARG A 346 37.04 12.62 24.54
CA ARG A 346 38.37 13.12 24.90
C ARG A 346 38.72 14.44 24.21
N ASP A 347 38.15 14.70 23.03
CA ASP A 347 38.31 15.95 22.28
C ASP A 347 37.06 16.84 22.41
N ARG A 348 37.13 17.78 23.36
CA ARG A 348 35.99 18.63 23.74
C ARG A 348 35.65 19.67 22.67
N GLU A 349 36.63 20.10 21.89
CA GLU A 349 36.46 21.11 20.84
C GLU A 349 35.72 20.50 19.64
N GLN A 350 36.14 19.31 19.22
CA GLN A 350 35.46 18.54 18.19
C GLN A 350 34.02 18.18 18.58
N LEU A 351 33.78 17.84 19.86
CA LEU A 351 32.43 17.55 20.36
C LEU A 351 31.51 18.76 20.29
N MET A 352 32.00 19.95 20.64
CA MET A 352 31.23 21.20 20.57
C MET A 352 30.93 21.62 19.14
N GLU A 353 31.90 21.45 18.23
CA GLU A 353 31.68 21.68 16.80
C GLU A 353 30.58 20.76 16.27
N LEU A 354 30.62 19.46 16.60
CA LEU A 354 29.59 18.49 16.20
C LEU A 354 28.23 18.78 16.82
N LYS A 355 28.18 19.23 18.08
CA LYS A 355 26.92 19.61 18.75
C LYS A 355 26.22 20.76 18.04
N SER A 356 26.98 21.74 17.52
CA SER A 356 26.40 22.84 16.75
C SER A 356 25.75 22.40 15.43
N LEU A 357 26.16 21.25 14.89
CA LEU A 357 25.70 20.70 13.62
C LEU A 357 24.50 19.74 13.78
N VAL A 358 24.21 19.26 14.99
CA VAL A 358 23.11 18.33 15.27
C VAL A 358 21.92 19.10 15.82
N THR A 359 20.88 19.26 14.99
CA THR A 359 19.65 19.99 15.37
C THR A 359 18.40 19.13 15.14
N CYS A 360 17.36 19.32 15.97
CA CYS A 360 16.07 18.64 15.85
C CYS A 360 14.95 19.67 15.64
N ARG A 361 14.60 19.97 14.37
CA ARG A 361 13.60 20.98 13.98
C ARG A 361 12.76 20.56 12.76
N LEU A 362 11.68 21.30 12.49
CA LEU A 362 10.89 21.17 11.26
C LEU A 362 11.74 21.53 10.03
N ASN A 363 11.37 20.94 8.89
CA ASN A 363 12.17 21.02 7.67
C ASN A 363 12.27 22.45 7.12
N SER A 364 13.45 22.81 6.65
CA SER A 364 13.73 24.04 5.92
C SER A 364 14.33 23.74 4.54
N PRO A 365 14.17 24.63 3.55
CA PRO A 365 14.77 24.46 2.23
C PRO A 365 16.29 24.33 2.35
N GLY A 366 16.84 23.16 1.95
CA GLY A 366 18.27 22.84 2.04
C GLY A 366 18.62 21.70 3.00
N ASP A 367 17.68 21.25 3.84
CA ASP A 367 17.91 20.11 4.74
C ASP A 367 18.04 18.78 3.96
N THR A 368 19.01 17.94 4.33
CA THR A 368 19.36 16.71 3.60
C THR A 368 18.37 15.57 3.86
N ILE A 369 17.59 15.66 4.94
CA ILE A 369 16.54 14.73 5.31
C ILE A 369 15.34 15.51 5.87
N VAL A 370 14.14 15.06 5.51
CA VAL A 370 12.84 15.59 5.98
C VAL A 370 12.04 14.46 6.61
N ALA A 371 11.35 14.73 7.73
CA ALA A 371 10.50 13.73 8.37
C ALA A 371 9.24 13.59 7.50
N THR A 372 9.16 12.53 6.72
CA THR A 372 7.99 12.27 5.89
C THR A 372 7.16 11.17 6.54
N GLY A 373 5.87 11.44 6.75
CA GLY A 373 4.97 10.55 7.49
C GLY A 373 4.70 10.97 8.93
N VAL A 374 5.18 12.13 9.37
CA VAL A 374 4.70 12.79 10.60
C VAL A 374 3.23 13.14 10.38
N PRO A 375 2.29 12.58 11.17
CA PRO A 375 0.89 12.92 11.03
C PRO A 375 0.68 14.43 11.15
N PRO A 376 -0.27 15.04 10.40
CA PRO A 376 -0.50 16.48 10.46
C PRO A 376 -0.73 16.99 11.88
N HIS A 377 -1.34 16.16 12.74
CA HIS A 377 -1.55 16.51 14.14
C HIS A 377 -0.24 16.67 14.93
N ILE A 378 0.86 16.02 14.60
CA ILE A 378 2.16 16.23 15.27
C ILE A 378 2.75 17.57 14.82
N SER A 379 2.67 17.92 13.53
CA SER A 379 3.07 19.25 13.05
C SER A 379 2.17 20.35 13.63
N ILE A 380 0.87 20.10 13.75
CA ILE A 380 -0.09 20.99 14.42
C ILE A 380 0.21 21.05 15.91
N LEU A 381 0.53 19.95 16.60
CA LEU A 381 0.88 19.94 18.02
C LEU A 381 2.21 20.65 18.27
N GLN A 382 3.19 20.53 17.38
CA GLN A 382 4.44 21.29 17.45
C GLN A 382 4.21 22.76 17.16
N HIS A 383 3.36 23.10 16.18
CA HIS A 383 2.93 24.48 15.95
C HIS A 383 2.12 25.02 17.14
N MET A 384 1.25 24.23 17.76
CA MET A 384 0.47 24.59 18.95
C MET A 384 1.35 24.67 20.19
N HIS A 385 2.39 23.84 20.29
CA HIS A 385 3.37 23.91 21.36
C HIS A 385 4.26 25.15 21.19
N SER A 386 4.66 25.47 19.96
CA SER A 386 5.34 26.72 19.63
C SER A 386 4.42 27.92 19.87
N LEU A 387 3.13 27.84 19.53
CA LEU A 387 2.13 28.87 19.78
C LEU A 387 1.91 29.04 21.29
N ALA A 388 1.79 27.95 22.03
CA ALA A 388 1.64 27.95 23.49
C ALA A 388 2.89 28.49 24.17
N LYS A 389 4.09 28.16 23.66
CA LYS A 389 5.34 28.76 24.11
C LYS A 389 5.37 30.26 23.83
N ASN A 390 5.05 30.68 22.61
CA ASN A 390 4.96 32.09 22.25
C ASN A 390 3.92 32.84 23.11
N VAL A 391 2.76 32.23 23.38
CA VAL A 391 1.71 32.78 24.27
C VAL A 391 2.21 32.86 25.71
N ASN A 392 2.88 31.82 26.22
CA ASN A 392 3.51 31.81 27.54
C ASN A 392 4.66 32.82 27.65
N ASP A 393 5.35 33.14 26.56
CA ASP A 393 6.39 34.18 26.51
C ASP A 393 5.78 35.60 26.44
N VAL A 394 4.55 35.73 25.90
CA VAL A 394 3.78 36.98 25.86
C VAL A 394 3.13 37.31 27.22
N VAL A 395 2.72 36.32 28.03
CA VAL A 395 2.13 36.54 29.36
C VAL A 395 3.03 37.37 30.31
N PRO A 396 4.34 37.08 30.47
CA PRO A 396 5.24 37.90 31.27
C PRO A 396 5.44 39.31 30.69
N GLN A 397 5.34 39.49 29.36
CA GLN A 397 5.40 40.81 28.74
C GLN A 397 4.15 41.63 29.08
N ILE A 398 2.95 41.01 29.03
CA ILE A 398 1.69 41.65 29.45
C ILE A 398 1.73 42.02 30.95
N GLN A 399 2.25 41.14 31.79
CA GLN A 399 2.40 41.40 33.23
C GLN A 399 3.41 42.52 33.53
N LYS A 400 4.42 42.74 32.67
CA LYS A 400 5.35 43.88 32.76
C LYS A 400 4.74 45.20 32.28
N VAL A 401 3.85 45.17 31.29
CA VAL A 401 3.21 46.37 30.72
C VAL A 401 2.05 46.87 31.59
N ALA A 402 1.32 45.98 32.28
CA ALA A 402 0.17 46.38 33.10
C ALA A 402 0.48 47.42 34.20
N PRO A 403 1.59 47.33 34.95
CA PRO A 403 1.98 48.36 35.92
C PRO A 403 2.31 49.71 35.28
N GLU A 404 2.93 49.71 34.10
CA GLU A 404 3.28 50.95 33.38
C GLU A 404 2.04 51.68 32.87
N VAL A 405 1.05 50.94 32.36
CA VAL A 405 -0.24 51.50 31.92
C VAL A 405 -1.00 52.07 33.11
N ILE A 406 -1.08 51.35 34.24
CA ILE A 406 -1.73 51.84 35.45
C ILE A 406 -1.03 53.11 35.97
N ARG A 407 0.30 53.12 36.00
CA ARG A 407 1.08 54.29 36.41
C ARG A 407 0.84 55.48 35.49
N GLY A 408 0.87 55.28 34.17
CA GLY A 408 0.60 56.35 33.20
C GLY A 408 -0.81 56.94 33.33
N VAL A 409 -1.81 56.10 33.63
CA VAL A 409 -3.19 56.56 33.89
C VAL A 409 -3.28 57.35 35.20
N ILE A 410 -2.61 56.91 36.27
CA ILE A 410 -2.59 57.63 37.56
C ILE A 410 -1.88 58.98 37.42
N ASP A 411 -0.68 59.01 36.81
CA ASP A 411 0.13 60.22 36.64
C ASP A 411 -0.64 61.31 35.87
N GLU A 412 -1.39 60.95 34.83
CA GLU A 412 -2.17 61.90 34.03
C GLU A 412 -3.49 62.33 34.71
N ILE A 413 -4.13 61.44 35.49
CA ILE A 413 -5.28 61.80 36.33
C ILE A 413 -4.87 62.81 37.41
N GLU A 414 -3.74 62.59 38.09
CA GLU A 414 -3.22 63.51 39.11
C GLU A 414 -2.84 64.87 38.52
N LYS A 415 -2.17 64.86 37.35
CA LYS A 415 -1.82 66.09 36.63
C LYS A 415 -3.04 66.95 36.26
N ARG A 416 -4.17 66.32 35.89
CA ARG A 416 -5.42 67.01 35.54
C ARG A 416 -6.27 67.37 36.75
N ALA A 417 -6.23 66.58 37.83
CA ALA A 417 -6.86 66.92 39.11
C ALA A 417 -6.25 68.21 39.71
N MET A 418 -4.94 68.40 39.54
CA MET A 418 -4.22 69.61 39.96
C MET A 418 -4.59 70.86 39.17
N THR A 419 -5.07 70.74 37.92
CA THR A 419 -5.31 71.88 37.02
C THR A 419 -6.77 72.27 36.81
N ALA A 420 -7.73 71.34 36.88
CA ALA A 420 -9.12 71.62 36.48
C ALA A 420 -10.20 71.33 37.54
N GLY A 421 -9.84 70.77 38.71
CA GLY A 421 -10.77 70.55 39.83
C GLY A 421 -11.96 69.61 39.57
N THR A 422 -12.18 69.15 38.33
CA THR A 422 -13.22 68.19 37.95
C THR A 422 -12.75 67.34 36.77
N VAL A 423 -12.81 66.01 36.92
CA VAL A 423 -12.48 65.04 35.86
C VAL A 423 -13.74 64.78 35.03
N THR A 424 -13.75 65.18 33.76
CA THR A 424 -14.89 64.94 32.85
C THR A 424 -14.78 63.57 32.17
N ARG A 425 -15.93 62.94 31.90
CA ARG A 425 -16.00 61.62 31.24
C ARG A 425 -15.29 61.62 29.88
N ASP A 426 -15.55 62.61 29.04
CA ASP A 426 -14.98 62.69 27.69
C ASP A 426 -13.45 62.89 27.72
N GLY A 427 -12.96 63.61 28.74
CA GLY A 427 -11.52 63.76 29.00
C GLY A 427 -10.88 62.44 29.46
N LEU A 428 -11.60 61.64 30.23
CA LEU A 428 -11.16 60.30 30.67
C LEU A 428 -11.13 59.30 29.49
N GLU A 429 -12.12 59.36 28.62
CA GLU A 429 -12.26 58.46 27.46
C GLU A 429 -11.17 58.73 26.40
N ALA A 430 -10.88 60.00 26.10
CA ALA A 430 -9.77 60.38 25.22
C ALA A 430 -8.40 60.00 25.79
N MET A 431 -8.24 60.07 27.13
CA MET A 431 -7.01 59.71 27.84
C MET A 431 -6.73 58.20 27.79
N ILE A 432 -7.75 57.36 28.04
CA ILE A 432 -7.61 55.90 27.97
C ILE A 432 -7.22 55.47 26.55
N ASN A 433 -7.84 56.06 25.52
CA ASN A 433 -7.52 55.74 24.13
C ASN A 433 -6.10 56.18 23.74
N GLY A 434 -5.65 57.37 24.13
CA GLY A 434 -4.29 57.85 23.84
C GLY A 434 -3.18 57.04 24.54
N CYS A 435 -3.44 56.50 25.74
CA CYS A 435 -2.52 55.59 26.41
C CYS A 435 -2.47 54.20 25.75
N LEU A 436 -3.60 53.71 25.26
CA LEU A 436 -3.68 52.41 24.58
C LEU A 436 -3.01 52.44 23.19
N GLU A 437 -3.17 53.52 22.42
CA GLU A 437 -2.55 53.68 21.09
C GLU A 437 -1.02 53.69 21.13
N ASN A 438 -0.44 54.23 22.21
CA ASN A 438 1.01 54.24 22.44
C ASN A 438 1.53 52.95 23.10
N SER A 439 0.65 52.04 23.48
CA SER A 439 1.04 50.76 24.10
C SER A 439 1.43 49.73 23.04
N ALA A 440 2.45 48.90 23.34
CA ALA A 440 2.86 47.78 22.49
C ALA A 440 1.73 46.75 22.23
N LEU A 441 0.68 46.78 23.06
CA LEU A 441 -0.53 45.97 22.96
C LEU A 441 -1.37 46.31 21.72
N TYR A 442 -1.47 47.58 21.35
CA TYR A 442 -2.25 48.00 20.18
C TYR A 442 -1.62 47.52 18.85
N GLN A 443 -0.29 47.55 18.77
CA GLN A 443 0.47 47.02 17.62
C GLN A 443 0.33 45.48 17.49
N LEU A 444 0.29 44.77 18.63
CA LEU A 444 0.07 43.32 18.67
C LEU A 444 -1.33 42.93 18.16
N VAL A 445 -2.38 43.67 18.57
CA VAL A 445 -3.77 43.41 18.16
C VAL A 445 -4.00 43.69 16.67
N LEU A 446 -3.36 44.72 16.11
CA LEU A 446 -3.39 45.00 14.66
C LEU A 446 -2.72 43.90 13.84
N THR A 447 -1.64 43.33 14.37
CA THR A 447 -0.90 42.22 13.72
C THR A 447 -1.72 40.93 13.73
N LEU A 448 -2.49 40.67 14.80
CA LEU A 448 -3.37 39.50 14.92
C LEU A 448 -4.63 39.59 14.03
N LYS A 449 -5.22 40.78 13.87
CA LYS A 449 -6.44 40.98 13.07
C LYS A 449 -6.25 40.81 11.55
N ASN A 450 -5.03 40.97 11.04
CA ASN A 450 -4.76 41.02 9.59
C ASN A 450 -4.27 39.70 8.97
N SER A 451 -4.47 38.55 9.62
CA SER A 451 -4.09 37.23 9.08
C SER A 451 -5.29 36.50 8.44
N PRO A 452 -5.22 36.00 7.19
CA PRO A 452 -6.39 35.44 6.52
C PRO A 452 -6.57 33.90 6.63
N THR A 453 -7.85 33.48 6.74
CA THR A 453 -8.53 32.20 6.39
C THR A 453 -8.41 30.95 7.31
N PRO A 454 -9.28 29.91 7.17
CA PRO A 454 -10.73 29.83 6.87
C PRO A 454 -11.52 28.89 7.84
N ALA A 455 -12.86 28.96 7.85
CA ALA A 455 -13.75 28.16 8.70
C ALA A 455 -14.35 26.92 8.00
N ILE A 456 -14.51 25.81 8.74
CA ILE A 456 -15.44 24.70 8.47
C ILE A 456 -16.20 24.39 9.77
N GLN A 457 -17.53 24.37 9.71
CA GLN A 457 -18.49 24.11 10.80
C GLN A 457 -18.76 22.60 10.97
N GLN A 458 -19.00 22.16 12.21
CA GLN A 458 -19.54 20.84 12.58
C GLN A 458 -20.97 21.01 13.12
N GLU A 459 -21.87 20.12 12.72
CA GLU A 459 -23.24 19.97 13.26
C GLU A 459 -23.31 18.84 14.31
N GLU A 460 -24.28 19.02 15.20
CA GLU A 460 -24.47 18.38 16.51
C GLU A 460 -24.99 16.93 16.48
N THR A 461 -24.80 16.29 17.63
CA THR A 461 -25.31 14.96 18.00
C THR A 461 -26.59 15.09 18.82
N LEU A 462 -27.54 14.18 18.64
CA LEU A 462 -28.66 13.98 19.57
C LEU A 462 -28.73 12.51 19.99
N THR A 463 -28.85 12.33 21.31
CA THR A 463 -29.05 11.08 22.05
C THR A 463 -30.53 10.74 22.14
N GLY A 464 -30.84 9.45 22.28
CA GLY A 464 -32.20 8.97 22.58
C GLY A 464 -32.33 7.46 22.42
N ASP A 465 -32.30 6.74 23.55
CA ASP A 465 -32.78 5.36 23.67
C ASP A 465 -34.29 5.28 23.45
N GLU A 466 -34.77 4.29 22.70
CA GLU A 466 -35.97 3.49 23.04
C GLU A 466 -36.14 2.32 22.05
N ALA A 467 -36.14 1.11 22.60
CA ALA A 467 -36.48 -0.12 21.90
C ALA A 467 -38.01 -0.20 21.71
N GLY A 468 -38.49 0.34 20.59
CA GLY A 468 -39.83 0.13 20.06
C GLY A 468 -39.76 -0.59 18.72
N THR A 469 -40.59 -1.60 18.53
CA THR A 469 -40.76 -2.40 17.31
C THR A 469 -41.12 -1.50 16.11
N MET A 470 -40.12 -0.87 15.48
CA MET A 470 -40.33 -0.15 14.23
C MET A 470 -40.45 -1.15 13.10
N THR A 471 -41.67 -1.33 12.60
CA THR A 471 -41.89 -1.88 11.27
C THR A 471 -41.06 -1.04 10.29
N PRO A 472 -40.11 -1.61 9.54
CA PRO A 472 -39.25 -0.81 8.67
C PRO A 472 -40.10 -0.12 7.61
N MET A 473 -40.16 1.20 7.67
CA MET A 473 -40.83 2.04 6.68
C MET A 473 -40.02 2.02 5.38
N TRP A 474 -40.41 1.17 4.44
CA TRP A 474 -39.81 1.10 3.11
C TRP A 474 -40.06 2.42 2.35
N GLY A 475 -39.14 2.80 1.47
CA GLY A 475 -39.24 4.03 0.70
C GLY A 475 -40.38 3.97 -0.33
N SER A 476 -41.13 5.06 -0.46
CA SER A 476 -42.15 5.26 -1.50
C SER A 476 -41.66 6.33 -2.48
N HIS A 477 -41.58 5.99 -3.76
CA HIS A 477 -41.06 6.86 -4.82
C HIS A 477 -42.12 7.04 -5.92
N LEU A 478 -42.41 8.28 -6.29
CA LEU A 478 -43.37 8.60 -7.35
C LEU A 478 -42.63 8.78 -8.68
N TRP A 479 -42.88 7.91 -9.64
CA TRP A 479 -42.44 8.08 -11.03
C TRP A 479 -43.43 7.38 -11.97
N GLY A 480 -43.57 7.87 -13.20
CA GLY A 480 -44.56 7.32 -14.15
C GLY A 480 -46.02 7.41 -13.69
N GLY A 481 -46.33 8.33 -12.77
CA GLY A 481 -47.69 8.53 -12.23
C GLY A 481 -48.15 7.45 -11.23
N ARG A 482 -47.26 6.57 -10.76
CA ARG A 482 -47.55 5.53 -9.76
C ARG A 482 -46.52 5.56 -8.63
N ILE A 483 -46.92 5.06 -7.46
CA ILE A 483 -46.03 4.91 -6.31
C ILE A 483 -45.31 3.58 -6.43
N HIS A 484 -43.99 3.62 -6.34
CA HIS A 484 -43.10 2.48 -6.46
C HIS A 484 -42.21 2.32 -5.21
N PRO A 485 -41.85 1.09 -4.82
CA PRO A 485 -40.96 0.85 -3.67
C PRO A 485 -39.48 1.17 -3.91
N VAL A 486 -39.11 1.53 -5.15
CA VAL A 486 -37.74 1.85 -5.57
C VAL A 486 -37.72 3.11 -6.45
N PRO A 487 -36.64 3.90 -6.46
CA PRO A 487 -36.55 5.12 -7.26
C PRO A 487 -36.36 4.84 -8.76
N GLN A 488 -36.57 5.86 -9.60
CA GLN A 488 -36.51 5.74 -11.06
C GLN A 488 -35.10 5.37 -11.59
N ASP A 489 -34.05 5.67 -10.84
CA ASP A 489 -32.65 5.34 -11.15
C ASP A 489 -32.18 4.02 -10.52
N PHE A 490 -33.11 3.22 -9.96
CA PHE A 490 -32.80 1.95 -9.31
C PHE A 490 -31.99 0.99 -10.18
N ALA A 491 -30.96 0.40 -9.57
CA ALA A 491 -30.14 -0.64 -10.18
C ALA A 491 -29.88 -1.80 -9.20
N PHE A 492 -30.02 -3.03 -9.69
CA PHE A 492 -29.69 -4.24 -8.94
C PHE A 492 -28.21 -4.29 -8.52
N PRO A 493 -27.89 -4.88 -7.36
CA PRO A 493 -26.53 -4.99 -6.87
C PRO A 493 -25.66 -5.77 -7.87
N ASN A 494 -24.50 -5.21 -8.21
CA ASN A 494 -23.52 -5.83 -9.10
C ASN A 494 -22.54 -6.70 -8.29
N SER A 495 -23.06 -7.77 -7.67
CA SER A 495 -22.35 -8.62 -6.70
C SER A 495 -22.42 -10.11 -7.05
N CYS A 496 -21.85 -10.97 -6.18
CA CYS A 496 -21.99 -12.43 -6.28
C CYS A 496 -23.38 -12.90 -5.82
N SER A 497 -23.70 -14.18 -6.06
CA SER A 497 -25.01 -14.75 -5.73
C SER A 497 -25.36 -14.67 -4.24
N GLN A 498 -24.37 -14.79 -3.34
CA GLN A 498 -24.59 -14.70 -1.89
C GLN A 498 -25.05 -13.31 -1.45
N ILE A 499 -24.38 -12.25 -1.90
CA ILE A 499 -24.80 -10.87 -1.61
C ILE A 499 -26.15 -10.57 -2.26
N ALA A 500 -26.37 -11.06 -3.48
CA ALA A 500 -27.67 -10.92 -4.14
C ALA A 500 -28.80 -11.61 -3.35
N TRP A 501 -28.52 -12.74 -2.68
CA TRP A 501 -29.45 -13.42 -1.78
C TRP A 501 -29.77 -12.61 -0.52
N GLN A 502 -28.79 -11.92 0.07
CA GLN A 502 -29.04 -11.00 1.19
C GLN A 502 -30.00 -9.87 0.79
N TYR A 503 -29.80 -9.26 -0.37
CA TYR A 503 -30.74 -8.26 -0.91
C TYR A 503 -32.13 -8.87 -1.20
N TRP A 504 -32.17 -10.10 -1.70
CA TRP A 504 -33.41 -10.84 -1.96
C TRP A 504 -34.24 -11.08 -0.69
N MET A 505 -33.59 -11.44 0.42
CA MET A 505 -34.24 -11.77 1.69
C MET A 505 -34.46 -10.56 2.62
N CYS A 506 -33.52 -9.63 2.67
CA CYS A 506 -33.49 -8.57 3.69
C CYS A 506 -33.67 -7.14 3.14
N GLY A 507 -33.49 -6.92 1.83
CA GLY A 507 -33.53 -5.59 1.23
C GLY A 507 -32.30 -4.73 1.57
N ASP A 508 -32.44 -3.40 1.51
CA ASP A 508 -31.39 -2.43 1.86
C ASP A 508 -31.96 -1.36 2.79
N ARG A 509 -31.64 -1.42 4.08
CA ARG A 509 -32.18 -0.49 5.09
C ARG A 509 -31.68 0.94 4.88
N GLN A 510 -30.44 1.11 4.44
CA GLN A 510 -29.85 2.44 4.25
C GLN A 510 -30.52 3.15 3.07
N LYS A 511 -30.78 2.41 1.98
CA LYS A 511 -31.49 2.94 0.81
C LYS A 511 -33.01 2.82 0.91
N ARG A 512 -33.52 2.26 2.00
CA ARG A 512 -34.94 1.95 2.26
C ARG A 512 -35.59 1.06 1.19
N TYR A 513 -34.84 0.16 0.57
CA TYR A 513 -35.37 -0.80 -0.40
C TYR A 513 -35.93 -2.03 0.31
N PRO A 514 -37.16 -2.48 -0.02
CA PRO A 514 -37.71 -3.71 0.53
C PRO A 514 -36.90 -4.92 0.04
N PRO A 515 -37.11 -6.10 0.66
CA PRO A 515 -36.61 -7.37 0.12
C PRO A 515 -36.95 -7.49 -1.36
N LEU A 516 -35.95 -7.76 -2.20
CA LEU A 516 -36.14 -7.72 -3.66
C LEU A 516 -37.16 -8.75 -4.16
N ARG A 517 -37.48 -9.78 -3.36
CA ARG A 517 -38.55 -10.75 -3.64
C ARG A 517 -39.95 -10.14 -3.68
N ASN A 518 -40.15 -9.00 -3.02
CA ASN A 518 -41.44 -8.30 -2.95
C ASN A 518 -41.65 -7.34 -4.14
N LEU A 519 -40.67 -7.19 -5.03
CA LEU A 519 -40.76 -6.29 -6.17
C LEU A 519 -41.44 -6.98 -7.36
N SER A 520 -42.32 -6.24 -8.04
CA SER A 520 -42.99 -6.67 -9.25
C SER A 520 -42.31 -6.12 -10.52
N ARG A 521 -42.76 -6.59 -11.68
CA ARG A 521 -42.29 -6.07 -12.98
C ARG A 521 -42.68 -4.61 -13.21
N ASP A 522 -43.75 -4.15 -12.57
CA ASP A 522 -44.24 -2.79 -12.69
C ASP A 522 -43.40 -1.81 -11.86
N ASP A 523 -42.68 -2.32 -10.85
CA ASP A 523 -41.77 -1.53 -10.00
C ASP A 523 -40.41 -1.23 -10.64
N MET A 524 -40.22 -1.64 -11.90
CA MET A 524 -38.94 -1.52 -12.59
C MET A 524 -38.94 -0.35 -13.58
N PRO A 525 -37.93 0.55 -13.53
CA PRO A 525 -37.91 1.78 -14.32
C PRO A 525 -37.68 1.57 -15.82
N SER A 526 -37.24 0.37 -16.24
CA SER A 526 -37.00 0.06 -17.65
C SER A 526 -37.23 -1.42 -17.98
N THR A 527 -37.47 -1.71 -19.27
CA THR A 527 -37.58 -3.08 -19.79
C THR A 527 -36.33 -3.92 -19.49
N ASN A 528 -35.14 -3.31 -19.48
CA ASN A 528 -33.90 -3.98 -19.10
C ASN A 528 -33.90 -4.38 -17.61
N MET A 529 -34.40 -3.53 -16.73
CA MET A 529 -34.51 -3.86 -15.30
C MET A 529 -35.58 -4.93 -15.05
N ARG A 530 -36.70 -4.93 -15.79
CA ARG A 530 -37.70 -6.02 -15.75
C ARG A 530 -37.09 -7.38 -16.11
N LYS A 531 -36.24 -7.41 -17.13
CA LYS A 531 -35.50 -8.62 -17.52
C LYS A 531 -34.53 -9.07 -16.41
N ARG A 532 -33.79 -8.13 -15.80
CA ARG A 532 -32.88 -8.44 -14.69
C ARG A 532 -33.61 -8.97 -13.45
N LEU A 533 -34.78 -8.42 -13.11
CA LEU A 533 -35.62 -8.95 -12.03
C LEU A 533 -36.03 -10.40 -12.32
N SER A 534 -36.45 -10.67 -13.57
CA SER A 534 -36.82 -12.04 -14.00
C SER A 534 -35.65 -13.01 -13.93
N ASP A 535 -34.44 -12.56 -14.27
CA ASP A 535 -33.20 -13.34 -14.14
C ASP A 535 -32.83 -13.61 -12.68
N LEU A 536 -32.98 -12.60 -11.81
CA LEU A 536 -32.73 -12.73 -10.37
C LEU A 536 -33.72 -13.68 -9.71
N GLN A 537 -35.03 -13.51 -9.99
CA GLN A 537 -36.11 -14.40 -9.56
C GLN A 537 -35.79 -15.86 -9.91
N TYR A 538 -35.44 -16.11 -11.18
CA TYR A 538 -35.08 -17.45 -11.63
C TYR A 538 -33.93 -18.06 -10.81
N LEU A 539 -32.90 -17.28 -10.48
CA LEU A 539 -31.76 -17.80 -9.72
C LEU A 539 -32.12 -18.04 -8.25
N MET A 540 -32.78 -17.08 -7.62
CA MET A 540 -33.07 -17.12 -6.18
C MET A 540 -34.14 -18.13 -5.85
N GLN A 541 -35.15 -18.33 -6.70
CA GLN A 541 -36.17 -19.38 -6.51
C GLN A 541 -35.58 -20.81 -6.51
N LEU A 542 -34.43 -21.03 -7.15
CA LEU A 542 -33.72 -22.31 -7.05
C LEU A 542 -33.14 -22.53 -5.66
N VAL A 543 -32.61 -21.46 -5.07
CA VAL A 543 -32.08 -21.45 -3.71
C VAL A 543 -33.24 -21.57 -2.71
N GLU A 544 -34.35 -20.82 -2.89
CA GLU A 544 -35.55 -20.90 -2.05
C GLU A 544 -36.07 -22.33 -1.98
N LYS A 545 -36.33 -22.96 -3.14
CA LYS A 545 -36.82 -24.34 -3.20
C LYS A 545 -35.90 -25.30 -2.46
N ARG A 546 -34.59 -25.14 -2.60
CA ARG A 546 -33.60 -26.01 -1.96
C ARG A 546 -33.56 -25.82 -0.44
N VAL A 547 -33.78 -24.60 0.04
CA VAL A 547 -33.84 -24.27 1.47
C VAL A 547 -35.15 -24.76 2.10
N GLU A 548 -36.26 -24.65 1.37
CA GLU A 548 -37.56 -25.22 1.76
C GLU A 548 -37.51 -26.74 1.84
N GLU A 549 -36.90 -27.42 0.85
CA GLU A 549 -36.67 -28.87 0.86
C GLU A 549 -35.85 -29.36 2.06
N GLN A 550 -35.04 -28.48 2.67
CA GLN A 550 -34.25 -28.78 3.86
C GLN A 550 -34.91 -28.27 5.16
N GLU A 551 -36.15 -27.79 5.11
CA GLU A 551 -36.92 -27.28 6.26
C GLU A 551 -36.20 -26.14 7.03
N LYS A 552 -35.35 -25.37 6.36
CA LYS A 552 -34.57 -24.25 6.95
C LYS A 552 -35.05 -22.87 6.51
N TRP A 553 -36.27 -22.78 6.00
CA TRP A 553 -36.82 -21.54 5.49
C TRP A 553 -37.22 -20.57 6.62
N ILE A 554 -36.75 -19.33 6.53
CA ILE A 554 -37.12 -18.25 7.45
C ILE A 554 -37.68 -17.10 6.61
N ALA A 555 -38.93 -16.70 6.89
CA ALA A 555 -39.65 -15.73 6.07
C ALA A 555 -39.07 -14.31 6.15
N ASN A 556 -38.64 -13.87 7.33
CA ASN A 556 -38.07 -12.54 7.56
C ASN A 556 -36.74 -12.67 8.34
N PRO A 557 -35.66 -13.13 7.67
CA PRO A 557 -34.41 -13.44 8.34
C PRO A 557 -33.59 -12.19 8.66
N SER A 558 -32.75 -12.27 9.69
CA SER A 558 -31.58 -11.41 9.84
C SER A 558 -30.56 -11.68 8.72
N ILE A 559 -29.53 -10.82 8.58
CA ILE A 559 -28.47 -11.03 7.57
C ILE A 559 -27.73 -12.35 7.82
N GLU A 560 -27.50 -12.70 9.09
CA GLU A 560 -26.86 -13.94 9.52
C GLU A 560 -27.70 -15.15 9.12
N GLN A 561 -28.99 -15.13 9.45
CA GLN A 561 -29.94 -16.19 9.09
C GLN A 561 -30.05 -16.35 7.55
N ALA A 562 -30.05 -15.25 6.80
CA ALA A 562 -30.05 -15.29 5.34
C ALA A 562 -28.76 -15.93 4.77
N ASN A 563 -27.60 -15.71 5.41
CA ASN A 563 -26.35 -16.36 5.01
C ASN A 563 -26.38 -17.88 5.28
N GLU A 564 -26.93 -18.30 6.42
CA GLU A 564 -27.10 -19.72 6.73
C GLU A 564 -28.03 -20.41 5.72
N MET A 565 -29.15 -19.77 5.37
CA MET A 565 -30.04 -20.23 4.30
C MET A 565 -29.31 -20.35 2.96
N PHE A 566 -28.46 -19.39 2.60
CA PHE A 566 -27.69 -19.46 1.35
C PHE A 566 -26.70 -20.61 1.34
N GLU A 567 -25.98 -20.84 2.45
CA GLU A 567 -25.01 -21.93 2.58
C GLU A 567 -25.65 -23.31 2.40
N VAL A 568 -26.89 -23.45 2.85
CA VAL A 568 -27.72 -24.65 2.67
C VAL A 568 -28.13 -24.86 1.22
N GLY A 569 -28.46 -23.78 0.50
CA GLY A 569 -28.97 -23.83 -0.87
C GLY A 569 -27.94 -23.59 -1.98
N LYS A 570 -26.66 -23.30 -1.67
CA LYS A 570 -25.66 -22.93 -2.69
C LYS A 570 -25.30 -24.06 -3.66
N ASP A 571 -25.55 -25.31 -3.30
CA ASP A 571 -25.25 -26.51 -4.10
C ASP A 571 -26.00 -26.52 -5.43
N VAL A 572 -27.23 -25.99 -5.48
CA VAL A 572 -27.99 -25.86 -6.73
C VAL A 572 -27.36 -24.87 -7.72
N LEU A 573 -26.47 -24.01 -7.23
CA LEU A 573 -25.72 -23.04 -8.04
C LEU A 573 -24.32 -23.54 -8.41
N ASP A 574 -23.96 -24.78 -8.06
CA ASP A 574 -22.62 -25.29 -8.29
C ASP A 574 -22.37 -25.56 -9.79
N ILE A 575 -21.28 -24.97 -10.28
CA ILE A 575 -20.85 -25.03 -11.68
C ILE A 575 -19.36 -25.35 -11.69
N SER A 576 -18.96 -26.32 -12.52
CA SER A 576 -17.57 -26.73 -12.70
C SER A 576 -16.60 -25.55 -12.77
N ASP A 577 -15.51 -25.61 -12.00
CA ASP A 577 -14.44 -24.60 -11.97
C ASP A 577 -13.61 -24.52 -13.28
N VAL A 578 -14.00 -25.24 -14.33
CA VAL A 578 -13.40 -25.15 -15.66
C VAL A 578 -14.50 -24.79 -16.67
N SER A 579 -14.26 -23.76 -17.48
CA SER A 579 -15.17 -23.43 -18.59
C SER A 579 -15.06 -24.45 -19.72
N GLU A 580 -16.06 -24.50 -20.61
CA GLU A 580 -16.03 -25.31 -21.85
C GLU A 580 -14.79 -25.02 -22.72
N LYS A 581 -14.17 -23.85 -22.56
CA LYS A 581 -12.93 -23.44 -23.24
C LYS A 581 -11.65 -23.72 -22.41
N GLY A 582 -11.71 -24.58 -21.40
CA GLY A 582 -10.57 -24.97 -20.57
C GLY A 582 -10.04 -23.90 -19.60
N ARG A 583 -10.76 -22.79 -19.37
CA ARG A 583 -10.30 -21.73 -18.45
C ARG A 583 -10.74 -22.03 -17.02
N LYS A 584 -9.81 -21.96 -16.06
CA LYS A 584 -10.14 -22.01 -14.63
C LYS A 584 -11.01 -20.82 -14.24
N ARG A 585 -12.16 -21.08 -13.63
CA ARG A 585 -13.12 -20.10 -13.09
C ARG A 585 -13.35 -20.38 -11.60
N ARG A 586 -13.99 -19.44 -10.92
CA ARG A 586 -14.37 -19.54 -9.51
C ARG A 586 -15.89 -19.38 -9.47
N GLY A 587 -16.62 -20.48 -9.55
CA GLY A 587 -18.07 -20.49 -9.80
C GLY A 587 -18.83 -19.52 -8.92
N LEU A 588 -18.67 -19.64 -7.59
CA LEU A 588 -19.40 -18.84 -6.59
C LEU A 588 -18.95 -17.37 -6.48
N GLN A 589 -17.78 -17.00 -7.03
CA GLN A 589 -17.30 -15.60 -7.07
C GLN A 589 -17.74 -14.88 -8.36
N MET A 590 -18.51 -15.56 -9.23
CA MET A 590 -19.08 -14.93 -10.42
C MET A 590 -20.20 -13.96 -10.05
N LYS A 591 -20.40 -12.94 -10.89
CA LYS A 591 -21.58 -12.09 -10.83
C LYS A 591 -22.84 -12.95 -10.92
N TRP A 592 -23.85 -12.66 -10.11
CA TRP A 592 -25.12 -13.41 -10.16
C TRP A 592 -25.74 -13.39 -11.57
N THR A 593 -25.60 -12.29 -12.32
CA THR A 593 -26.05 -12.19 -13.72
C THR A 593 -25.36 -13.18 -14.65
N SER A 594 -24.07 -13.44 -14.42
CA SER A 594 -23.32 -14.44 -15.18
C SER A 594 -23.65 -15.86 -14.71
N MET A 595 -23.92 -16.03 -13.40
CA MET A 595 -24.38 -17.28 -12.80
C MET A 595 -25.69 -17.77 -13.44
N VAL A 596 -26.68 -16.89 -13.60
CA VAL A 596 -27.98 -17.19 -14.26
C VAL A 596 -27.77 -17.85 -15.63
N THR A 597 -26.94 -17.24 -16.48
CA THR A 597 -26.68 -17.75 -17.83
C THR A 597 -26.08 -19.14 -17.79
N GLN A 598 -25.14 -19.39 -16.89
CA GLN A 598 -24.48 -20.69 -16.77
C GLN A 598 -25.41 -21.78 -16.23
N VAL A 599 -26.21 -21.47 -15.20
CA VAL A 599 -27.19 -22.40 -14.65
C VAL A 599 -28.25 -22.77 -15.71
N ARG A 600 -28.71 -21.79 -16.50
CA ARG A 600 -29.62 -22.04 -17.63
C ARG A 600 -29.00 -22.94 -18.70
N ASN A 601 -27.73 -22.71 -19.05
CA ASN A 601 -27.04 -23.54 -20.04
C ASN A 601 -26.84 -24.98 -19.53
N LYS A 602 -26.46 -25.16 -18.26
CA LYS A 602 -26.35 -26.48 -17.61
C LYS A 602 -27.67 -27.25 -17.65
N ARG A 603 -28.80 -26.58 -17.38
CA ARG A 603 -30.13 -27.22 -17.45
C ARG A 603 -30.60 -27.52 -18.86
N LYS A 604 -30.19 -26.71 -19.86
CA LYS A 604 -30.45 -27.01 -21.27
C LYS A 604 -29.70 -28.27 -21.71
N SER A 605 -28.43 -28.40 -21.34
CA SER A 605 -27.64 -29.59 -21.70
C SER A 605 -28.14 -30.87 -21.03
N HIS A 606 -28.66 -30.80 -19.80
CA HIS A 606 -29.31 -31.93 -19.11
C HIS A 606 -30.70 -32.30 -19.65
N ARG A 607 -31.31 -31.45 -20.49
CA ARG A 607 -32.60 -31.75 -21.16
C ARG A 607 -32.43 -32.31 -22.57
N THR A 608 -31.26 -32.13 -23.16
CA THR A 608 -30.89 -32.63 -24.50
C THR A 608 -29.98 -33.86 -24.45
N SER A 609 -29.61 -34.30 -23.25
CA SER A 609 -28.98 -35.59 -22.95
C SER A 609 -30.02 -36.46 -22.26
#